data_AF-A0A2E2CAA3-F1
#
_entry.id   AF-A0A2E2CAA3-F1
#
_cell.length_a   1.000
_cell.length_b   1.000
_cell.length_c   1.000
_cell.angle_alpha   90.00
_cell.angle_beta   90.00
_cell.angle_gamma   90.00
#
_symmetry.space_group_name_H-M   'P 1'
#
loop_
_entity.id
_entity.type
_entity.pdbx_description
1 polymer ?
#
loop_
_entity_poly.entity_id
_entity_poly.type
_entity_poly.pdbx_seq_one_letter_code
_entity_poly.pdbx_strand_id
1 'polypeptide(L)' 'MSEQVMEELWNGLSPATDRTDLANAVIDRLLELNIDLQEVSLSEMKMLLTRAYSHQARVDSQKRSRRISDCVVAS' A
#
# COMPACT_ATOMS: atom_id res chain seq x y z
N MET A 1 0.78 0.58 16.94
CA MET A 1 -0.36 -0.18 16.37
C MET A 1 -0.17 -1.68 16.55
N SER A 2 -1.26 -2.44 16.79
CA SER A 2 -1.22 -3.92 16.82
C SER A 2 -1.07 -4.50 15.40
N GLU A 3 -0.59 -5.73 15.29
CA GLU A 3 -0.44 -6.42 14.00
C GLU A 3 -1.77 -6.61 13.27
N GLN A 4 -2.85 -6.87 14.01
CA GLN A 4 -4.19 -7.03 13.45
C GLN A 4 -4.72 -5.74 12.79
N VAL A 5 -4.53 -4.59 13.44
CA VAL A 5 -4.92 -3.28 12.88
C VAL A 5 -4.09 -2.97 11.64
N MET A 6 -2.81 -3.34 11.63
CA MET A 6 -1.95 -3.20 10.45
C MET A 6 -2.46 -4.06 9.30
N GLU A 7 -2.85 -5.31 9.56
CA GLU A 7 -3.38 -6.21 8.54
C GLU A 7 -4.70 -5.71 7.95
N GLU A 8 -5.63 -5.21 8.77
CA GLU A 8 -6.87 -4.59 8.31
C GLU A 8 -6.65 -3.30 7.51
N LEU A 9 -5.61 -2.54 7.85
CA LEU A 9 -5.18 -1.39 7.07
C LEU A 9 -4.71 -1.83 5.68
N TRP A 10 -3.80 -2.80 5.60
CA TRP A 10 -3.26 -3.28 4.32
C TRP A 10 -4.32 -3.94 3.43
N ASN A 11 -5.23 -4.72 4.02
CA ASN A 11 -6.29 -5.41 3.28
C ASN A 11 -7.32 -4.45 2.68
N GLY A 12 -7.53 -3.29 3.30
CA GLY A 12 -8.48 -2.28 2.83
C GLY A 12 -7.86 -1.16 2.00
N LEU A 13 -6.55 -1.19 1.73
CA LEU A 13 -5.93 -0.15 0.90
C LEU A 13 -6.45 -0.21 -0.54
N SER A 14 -7.00 0.92 -0.98
CA SER A 14 -7.35 1.10 -2.38
C SER A 14 -6.10 1.13 -3.27
N PRO A 15 -6.19 0.63 -4.52
CA PRO A 15 -5.10 0.74 -5.48
C PRO A 15 -4.74 2.21 -5.71
N ALA A 16 -3.47 2.56 -5.55
CA ALA A 16 -2.96 3.91 -5.78
C ALA A 16 -2.24 4.01 -7.13
N THR A 17 -2.35 5.14 -7.81
CA THR A 17 -1.70 5.37 -9.11
C THR A 17 -0.28 5.91 -8.93
N ASP A 18 -0.07 6.70 -7.89
CA ASP A 18 1.23 7.26 -7.53
C ASP A 18 1.43 7.32 -6.00
N ARG A 19 2.54 7.93 -5.59
CA ARG A 19 2.92 7.97 -4.17
C ARG A 19 2.01 8.86 -3.33
N THR A 20 1.48 9.93 -3.91
CA THR A 20 0.56 10.84 -3.24
C THR A 20 -0.79 10.16 -3.06
N ASP A 21 -1.29 9.48 -4.09
CA ASP A 21 -2.50 8.67 -4.01
C ASP A 21 -2.38 7.59 -2.93
N LEU A 22 -1.21 6.95 -2.81
CA LEU A 22 -0.98 5.93 -1.80
C LEU A 22 -0.99 6.52 -0.39
N ALA A 23 -0.39 7.69 -0.21
CA ALA A 23 -0.41 8.38 1.07
C ALA A 23 -1.84 8.76 1.48
N ASN A 24 -2.64 9.28 0.53
CA ASN A 24 -4.05 9.58 0.74
C ASN A 24 -4.84 8.31 1.08
N ALA A 25 -4.65 7.22 0.35
CA ALA A 25 -5.32 5.94 0.63
C ALA A 25 -4.99 5.38 2.03
N VAL A 26 -3.75 5.55 2.50
CA VAL A 26 -3.36 5.17 3.88
C VAL A 26 -4.09 6.05 4.90
N ILE A 27 -4.17 7.36 4.66
CA ILE A 27 -4.86 8.30 5.56
C ILE A 27 -6.36 8.00 5.60
N ASP A 28 -7.00 7.84 4.44
CA ASP A 28 -8.42 7.51 4.33
C ASP A 28 -8.72 6.21 5.07
N ARG A 29 -7.86 5.19 4.92
CA ARG A 29 -8.03 3.92 5.60
C ARG A 29 -7.87 4.02 7.12
N LEU A 30 -6.95 4.85 7.62
CA LEU A 30 -6.84 5.12 9.05
C LEU A 30 -8.12 5.75 9.60
N LEU A 31 -8.69 6.72 8.86
CA LEU A 31 -9.96 7.36 9.22
C LEU A 31 -11.13 6.37 9.21
N GLU A 32 -11.20 5.48 8.21
CA GLU A 32 -12.22 4.41 8.14
C GLU A 32 -12.13 3.43 9.32
N LEU A 33 -10.93 3.19 9.83
CA LEU A 33 -10.69 2.35 11.02
C LEU A 33 -10.92 3.11 12.34
N ASN A 34 -11.45 4.34 12.29
CA ASN A 34 -11.62 5.24 13.43
C ASN A 34 -10.31 5.49 14.20
N ILE A 35 -9.17 5.49 13.51
CA ILE A 35 -7.88 5.83 14.11
C ILE A 35 -7.70 7.34 14.01
N ASP A 36 -7.54 8.00 15.15
CA ASP A 36 -7.28 9.43 15.18
C ASP A 36 -5.86 9.70 14.64
N LEU A 37 -5.78 10.50 13.58
CA LEU A 37 -4.51 10.91 12.97
C LEU A 37 -3.65 11.75 13.93
N GLN A 38 -4.25 12.40 14.93
CA GLN A 38 -3.50 13.12 15.98
C GLN A 38 -2.79 12.16 16.94
N GLU A 39 -3.29 10.93 17.10
CA GLU A 39 -2.67 9.89 17.92
C GLU A 39 -1.58 9.12 17.16
N VAL A 40 -1.56 9.21 15.83
CA VAL A 40 -0.52 8.60 15.00
C VAL A 40 0.73 9.46 15.01
N SER A 41 1.80 8.95 15.62
CA SER A 41 3.08 9.65 15.62
C SER A 41 3.65 9.80 14.20
N LEU A 42 4.48 10.83 13.98
CA LEU A 42 5.20 11.01 12.71
C LEU A 42 6.06 9.79 12.34
N SER A 43 6.60 9.09 13.34
CA SER A 43 7.36 7.84 13.16
C SER A 43 6.48 6.70 12.66
N GLU A 44 5.28 6.54 13.22
CA GLU A 44 4.33 5.53 12.78
C GLU A 44 3.83 5.83 11.36
N MET A 45 3.48 7.08 11.07
CA MET A 45 3.07 7.47 9.71
C MET A 45 4.18 7.20 8.68
N LYS A 46 5.44 7.53 8.99
CA LYS A 46 6.57 7.19 8.12
C LYS A 46 6.72 5.68 7.91
N MET A 47 6.54 4.88 8.96
CA MET A 47 6.61 3.43 8.87
C MET A 47 5.48 2.89 7.96
N LEU A 48 4.26 3.37 8.14
CA LEU A 48 3.10 3.02 7.33
C LEU A 48 3.36 3.32 5.85
N LEU A 49 3.74 4.56 5.53
CA LEU A 49 4.02 4.95 4.15
C LEU A 49 5.17 4.13 3.55
N THR A 50 6.25 3.88 4.29
CA THR A 50 7.38 3.06 3.81
C THR A 50 6.95 1.63 3.46
N ARG A 51 6.11 1.02 4.30
CA ARG A 51 5.56 -0.32 4.06
C ARG A 51 4.60 -0.34 2.89
N ALA A 52 3.73 0.67 2.79
CA ALA A 52 2.82 0.86 1.67
C ALA A 52 3.58 0.93 0.34
N TYR A 53 4.63 1.78 0.27
CA TYR A 53 5.48 1.90 -0.92
C TYR A 53 6.19 0.60 -1.29
N SER A 54 6.70 -0.13 -0.29
CA SER A 54 7.37 -1.42 -0.51
C SER A 54 6.38 -2.47 -1.05
N HIS A 55 5.15 -2.46 -0.54
CA HIS A 55 4.07 -3.33 -1.00
C HIS A 55 3.67 -3.01 -2.45
N GLN A 56 3.48 -1.73 -2.77
CA GLN A 56 3.15 -1.28 -4.12
C GLN A 56 4.27 -1.57 -5.13
N ALA A 57 5.54 -1.33 -4.77
CA ALA A 57 6.68 -1.68 -5.61
C ALA A 57 6.72 -3.18 -5.93
N ARG A 58 6.33 -4.05 -4.98
CA ARG A 58 6.23 -5.49 -5.20
C ARG A 58 5.09 -5.86 -6.14
N VAL A 59 3.92 -5.24 -5.99
CA VAL A 59 2.75 -5.43 -6.87
C VAL A 59 3.05 -4.97 -8.30
N ASP A 60 3.69 -3.81 -8.47
CA ASP A 60 4.05 -3.27 -9.78
C ASP A 60 5.13 -4.11 -10.46
N SER A 61 6.13 -4.59 -9.70
CA SER A 61 7.15 -5.51 -10.21
C SER A 61 6.54 -6.84 -10.67
N GLN A 62 5.56 -7.37 -9.95
CA GLN A 62 4.82 -8.58 -10.35
C GLN A 62 3.93 -8.34 -11.58
N LYS A 63 3.23 -7.21 -11.67
CA LYS A 63 2.46 -6.84 -12.87
C LYS A 63 3.36 -6.70 -14.09
N ARG A 64 4.55 -6.10 -13.93
CA ARG A 64 5.55 -5.96 -15.01
C ARG A 64 6.12 -7.32 -15.43
N SER A 65 6.40 -8.21 -14.48
CA SER A 65 6.87 -9.57 -14.78
C SER A 65 5.84 -10.39 -15.56
N ARG A 66 4.54 -10.30 -15.22
CA ARG A 66 3.48 -10.98 -15.99
C ARG A 66 3.38 -10.49 -17.44
N ARG A 67 3.46 -9.18 -17.67
CA ARG A 67 3.37 -8.62 -19.03
C ARG A 67 4.53 -9.04 -19.95
N ILE A 68 5.65 -9.49 -19.40
CA ILE A 68 6.81 -9.95 -20.20
C ILE A 68 6.69 -11.45 -20.53
N SER A 69 5.89 -12.22 -19.78
CA SER A 69 5.73 -13.67 -20.00
C SER A 69 4.65 -14.06 -21.02
N ASP A 70 3.83 -13.13 -21.52
CA ASP A 70 2.78 -13.43 -22.51
C ASP A 70 3.24 -13.37 -23.98
N CYS A 71 4.54 -13.20 -24.24
CA CYS A 71 5.10 -13.20 -25.59
C CYS A 71 6.33 -14.12 -25.73
N VAL A 72 6.15 -15.44 -25.53
CA VAL A 72 7.02 -16.45 -26.14
C VAL A 72 6.15 -17.61 -26.66
N VAL A 73 5.42 -17.36 -27.74
CA VAL A 73 4.94 -18.42 -28.63
C VAL A 73 5.27 -18.00 -30.06
N ALA A 74 5.96 -18.91 -30.75
CA ALA A 74 6.31 -18.96 -32.16
C ALA A 74 7.50 -18.10 -32.65
N SER A 75 8.67 -18.74 -32.78
CA SER A 75 9.25 -19.07 -34.08
C SER A 75 10.15 -20.29 -33.95
#